data_AF-A0A126UYW0-F1
#
_entry.id   AF-A0A126UYW0-F1
#
_cell.length_a   1.000
_cell.length_b   1.000
_cell.length_c   1.000
_cell.angle_alpha   90.00
_cell.angle_beta   90.00
_cell.angle_gamma   90.00
#
_symmetry.space_group_name_H-M   'P 1'
#
loop_
_entity.id
_entity.type
_entity.pdbx_description
1 polymer ?
#
loop_
_entity_poly.entity_id
_entity_poly.type
_entity_poly.pdbx_seq_one_letter_code
_entity_poly.pdbx_strand_id
1 'polypeptide(L)'
;MAQRTEIHRVYTRKTKELASLYPFVFSVENALRHSAAEHYSNVFGGNAWWTIIRDAVDNGKDESDFSPNRAGNKTIKGTAVTPKFVKQLFYNFSNLSSSQRRSIQGANVVDEIYFCFPLGGLVYLIEADWNLSRGIFCGDEQLNQPLNKRDMLNWFRILLAARNELFHSKAIGDLAKVSRACEAILDKLGFHLGDFDDCLAATQCKRTSSVTARASRHVVPPYV
;
A
#
# COMPACT_ATOMS: atom_id res chain seq x y z
N MET A 1 -32.07 -28.50 -2.88
CA MET A 1 -30.64 -28.80 -2.65
C MET A 1 -29.74 -28.28 -3.78
N ALA A 2 -30.03 -28.59 -5.05
CA ALA A 2 -29.18 -28.21 -6.20
C ALA A 2 -28.83 -26.71 -6.29
N GLN A 3 -29.78 -25.80 -6.05
CA GLN A 3 -29.55 -24.35 -6.09
C GLN A 3 -28.53 -23.88 -5.03
N ARG A 4 -28.54 -24.49 -3.82
CA ARG A 4 -27.58 -24.15 -2.75
C ARG A 4 -26.16 -24.59 -3.13
N THR A 5 -26.03 -25.76 -3.76
CA THR A 5 -24.76 -26.29 -4.28
C THR A 5 -24.19 -25.37 -5.37
N GLU A 6 -25.03 -24.89 -6.29
CA GLU A 6 -24.57 -24.01 -7.38
C GLU A 6 -24.12 -22.63 -6.85
N ILE A 7 -24.84 -22.07 -5.88
CA ILE A 7 -24.41 -20.84 -5.19
C ILE A 7 -23.02 -21.05 -4.56
N HIS A 8 -22.80 -22.18 -3.88
CA HIS A 8 -21.48 -22.48 -3.32
C HIS A 8 -20.38 -22.56 -4.39
N ARG A 9 -20.63 -23.15 -5.56
CA ARG A 9 -19.62 -23.17 -6.66
C ARG A 9 -19.21 -21.77 -7.08
N VAL A 10 -20.17 -20.88 -7.28
CA VAL A 10 -19.91 -19.49 -7.68
C VAL A 10 -19.08 -18.78 -6.62
N TYR A 11 -19.45 -18.91 -5.34
CA TYR A 11 -18.69 -18.29 -4.26
C TYR A 11 -17.30 -18.90 -4.10
N THR A 12 -17.13 -20.22 -4.24
CA THR A 12 -15.81 -20.87 -4.20
C THR A 12 -14.91 -20.40 -5.32
N ARG A 13 -15.44 -20.22 -6.55
CA ARG A 13 -14.68 -19.65 -7.67
C ARG A 13 -14.23 -18.22 -7.35
N LYS A 14 -15.14 -17.37 -6.87
CA LYS A 14 -14.82 -16.00 -6.44
C LYS A 14 -13.76 -15.97 -5.35
N THR A 15 -13.84 -16.86 -4.36
CA THR A 15 -12.81 -16.97 -3.33
C THR A 15 -11.44 -17.31 -3.93
N LYS A 16 -11.37 -18.24 -4.90
CA LYS A 16 -10.12 -18.54 -5.60
C LYS A 16 -9.58 -17.34 -6.38
N GLU A 17 -10.44 -16.60 -7.09
CA GLU A 17 -10.05 -15.38 -7.84
C GLU A 17 -9.51 -14.27 -6.92
N LEU A 18 -10.19 -14.02 -5.80
CA LEU A 18 -9.73 -13.06 -4.79
C LEU A 18 -8.40 -13.54 -4.17
N ALA A 19 -8.29 -14.83 -3.86
CA ALA A 19 -7.10 -15.41 -3.26
C ALA A 19 -5.89 -15.44 -4.21
N SER A 20 -6.08 -15.54 -5.52
CA SER A 20 -4.98 -15.45 -6.49
C SER A 20 -4.45 -14.04 -6.66
N LEU A 21 -5.29 -13.01 -6.47
CA LEU A 21 -4.89 -11.61 -6.64
C LEU A 21 -4.35 -10.99 -5.36
N TYR A 22 -4.87 -11.40 -4.21
CA TYR A 22 -4.51 -10.83 -2.91
C TYR A 22 -2.99 -10.77 -2.68
N PRO A 23 -2.19 -11.82 -2.97
CA PRO A 23 -0.76 -11.77 -2.74
C PRO A 23 -0.07 -10.74 -3.63
N PHE A 24 -0.48 -10.59 -4.90
CA PHE A 24 0.14 -9.60 -5.81
C PHE A 24 -0.09 -8.17 -5.36
N VAL A 25 -1.34 -7.83 -5.00
CA VAL A 25 -1.68 -6.49 -4.49
C VAL A 25 -0.92 -6.22 -3.19
N PHE A 26 -0.83 -7.20 -2.30
CA PHE A 26 -0.15 -7.04 -1.02
C PHE A 26 1.38 -6.93 -1.17
N SER A 27 1.99 -7.66 -2.11
CA SER A 27 3.42 -7.54 -2.44
C SER A 27 3.75 -6.14 -2.95
N VAL A 28 2.93 -5.57 -3.84
CA VAL A 28 3.08 -4.18 -4.31
C VAL A 28 2.95 -3.20 -3.15
N GLU A 29 1.95 -3.39 -2.29
CA GLU A 29 1.71 -2.53 -1.12
C GLU A 29 2.92 -2.55 -0.17
N ASN A 30 3.51 -3.73 0.06
CA ASN A 30 4.70 -3.89 0.89
C ASN A 30 5.95 -3.26 0.25
N ALA A 31 6.19 -3.52 -1.05
CA ALA A 31 7.30 -2.94 -1.79
C ALA A 31 7.24 -1.40 -1.79
N LEU A 32 6.06 -0.82 -2.02
CA LEU A 32 5.86 0.63 -1.96
C LEU A 32 6.18 1.20 -0.58
N ARG A 33 5.74 0.55 0.50
CA ARG A 33 6.04 0.98 1.87
C ARG A 33 7.54 0.94 2.14
N HIS A 34 8.18 -0.17 1.79
CA HIS A 34 9.61 -0.37 2.00
C HIS A 34 10.44 0.68 1.24
N SER A 35 10.23 0.82 -0.07
CA SER A 35 10.97 1.79 -0.89
C SER A 35 10.69 3.23 -0.47
N ALA A 36 9.46 3.56 -0.07
CA ALA A 36 9.15 4.89 0.47
C ALA A 36 9.88 5.14 1.79
N ALA A 37 9.91 4.15 2.70
CA ALA A 37 10.59 4.28 3.98
C ALA A 37 12.09 4.51 3.82
N GLU A 38 12.75 3.73 2.97
CA GLU A 38 14.16 3.90 2.66
C GLU A 38 14.44 5.27 2.04
N HIS A 39 13.72 5.62 0.97
CA HIS A 39 13.93 6.87 0.23
C HIS A 39 13.73 8.10 1.11
N TYR A 40 12.60 8.20 1.81
CA TYR A 40 12.32 9.38 2.62
C TYR A 40 13.23 9.48 3.85
N SER A 41 13.63 8.35 4.44
CA SER A 41 14.61 8.36 5.54
C SER A 41 15.96 8.91 5.07
N ASN A 42 16.40 8.55 3.86
CA ASN A 42 17.62 9.10 3.28
C ASN A 42 17.48 10.60 2.98
N VAL A 43 16.38 11.00 2.34
CA VAL A 43 16.15 12.39 1.91
C VAL A 43 15.93 13.36 3.09
N PHE A 44 15.32 12.90 4.18
CA PHE A 44 15.06 13.74 5.36
C PHE A 44 16.03 13.46 6.52
N GLY A 45 17.07 12.67 6.29
CA GLY A 45 18.16 12.44 7.25
C GLY A 45 17.72 11.73 8.53
N GLY A 46 17.03 10.60 8.41
CA GLY A 46 16.74 9.67 9.51
C GLY A 46 15.34 9.05 9.47
N ASN A 47 15.20 7.88 10.12
CA ASN A 47 14.02 7.01 10.06
C ASN A 47 12.75 7.61 10.70
N ALA A 48 12.94 8.54 11.64
CA ALA A 48 11.86 9.20 12.36
C ALA A 48 11.59 10.63 11.83
N TRP A 49 11.89 10.92 10.56
CA TRP A 49 11.77 12.28 10.00
C TRP A 49 10.36 12.88 10.13
N TRP A 50 9.35 12.03 10.15
CA TRP A 50 7.92 12.38 10.19
C TRP A 50 7.43 12.76 11.59
N THR A 51 8.23 12.58 12.65
CA THR A 51 7.84 12.94 14.01
C THR A 51 7.54 14.43 14.14
N ILE A 52 8.18 15.29 13.35
CA ILE A 52 7.86 16.73 13.30
C ILE A 52 6.39 17.00 12.93
N ILE A 53 5.81 16.18 12.04
CA ILE A 53 4.41 16.30 11.65
C ILE A 53 3.50 15.70 12.72
N ARG A 54 3.85 14.52 13.26
CA ARG A 54 3.13 13.90 14.37
C ARG A 54 3.01 14.87 15.55
N ASP A 55 4.14 15.39 16.00
CA ASP A 55 4.23 16.26 17.16
C ASP A 55 3.47 17.58 16.90
N ALA A 56 3.48 18.11 15.67
CA ALA A 56 2.66 19.25 15.31
C ALA A 56 1.15 18.93 15.45
N VAL A 57 0.68 17.82 14.89
CA VAL A 57 -0.72 17.37 15.02
C VAL A 57 -1.12 17.15 16.47
N ASP A 58 -0.25 16.53 17.28
CA ASP A 58 -0.51 16.29 18.71
C ASP A 58 -0.56 17.60 19.52
N ASN A 59 0.11 18.66 19.06
CA ASN A 59 0.03 20.01 19.61
C ASN A 59 -1.10 20.86 18.99
N GLY A 60 -2.01 20.27 18.22
CA GLY A 60 -3.15 20.97 17.61
C GLY A 60 -2.78 21.92 16.47
N LYS A 61 -1.60 21.74 15.87
CA LYS A 61 -1.16 22.49 14.68
C LYS A 61 -1.64 21.82 13.41
N ASP A 62 -1.67 22.59 12.32
CA ASP A 62 -2.03 22.11 10.98
C ASP A 62 -0.98 22.46 9.93
N GLU A 63 -1.26 22.19 8.65
CA GLU A 63 -0.27 22.46 7.61
C GLU A 63 0.06 23.96 7.48
N SER A 64 -0.84 24.87 7.86
CA SER A 64 -0.64 26.32 7.72
C SER A 64 0.46 26.84 8.66
N ASP A 65 0.72 26.15 9.77
CA ASP A 65 1.82 26.42 10.68
C ASP A 65 3.21 26.19 10.05
N PHE A 66 3.27 25.49 8.91
CA PHE A 66 4.49 25.27 8.14
C PHE A 66 4.61 26.33 7.05
N SER A 67 5.29 27.44 7.37
CA SER A 67 5.45 28.56 6.45
C SER A 67 6.25 28.17 5.19
N PRO A 68 5.81 28.60 3.99
CA PRO A 68 6.57 28.39 2.77
C PRO A 68 7.81 29.29 2.70
N ASN A 69 8.84 28.81 2.01
CA ASN A 69 10.01 29.59 1.64
C ASN A 69 9.70 30.54 0.46
N ARG A 70 10.68 31.33 0.03
CA ARG A 70 10.54 32.29 -1.09
C ARG A 70 10.11 31.65 -2.41
N ALA A 71 10.39 30.36 -2.61
CA ALA A 71 10.00 29.61 -3.80
C ALA A 71 8.59 28.98 -3.67
N GLY A 72 7.87 29.23 -2.58
CA GLY A 72 6.54 28.67 -2.32
C GLY A 72 6.54 27.23 -1.80
N ASN A 73 7.72 26.64 -1.55
CA ASN A 73 7.86 25.29 -1.00
C ASN A 73 7.89 25.32 0.53
N LYS A 74 7.38 24.27 1.17
CA LYS A 74 7.53 24.09 2.63
C LYS A 74 8.81 23.30 2.92
N THR A 75 9.18 23.20 4.19
CA THR A 75 10.41 22.53 4.60
C THR A 75 10.13 21.44 5.63
N ILE A 76 10.70 20.26 5.42
CA ILE A 76 10.75 19.17 6.38
C ILE A 76 12.22 18.85 6.62
N LYS A 77 12.71 19.02 7.86
CA LYS A 77 14.10 18.77 8.24
C LYS A 77 15.15 19.38 7.28
N GLY A 78 14.91 20.60 6.82
CA GLY A 78 15.80 21.32 5.88
C GLY A 78 15.58 20.99 4.40
N THR A 79 14.84 19.94 4.07
CA THR A 79 14.52 19.57 2.69
C THR A 79 13.27 20.30 2.21
N ALA A 80 13.36 20.95 1.05
CA ALA A 80 12.22 21.62 0.42
C ALA A 80 11.24 20.59 -0.18
N VAL A 81 9.96 20.76 0.10
CA VAL A 81 8.87 19.90 -0.38
C VAL A 81 7.69 20.74 -0.83
N THR A 82 6.84 20.21 -1.71
CA THR A 82 5.63 20.94 -2.12
C THR A 82 4.68 21.16 -0.94
N PRO A 83 3.87 22.24 -0.93
CA PRO A 83 2.82 22.44 0.07
C PRO A 83 1.80 21.29 0.11
N LYS A 84 1.55 20.64 -1.03
CA LYS A 84 0.65 19.49 -1.14
C LYS A 84 1.17 18.28 -0.37
N PHE A 85 2.49 18.05 -0.39
CA PHE A 85 3.11 16.95 0.36
C PHE A 85 2.87 17.08 1.86
N VAL A 86 3.15 18.26 2.41
CA VAL A 86 2.89 18.57 3.83
C VAL A 86 1.41 18.40 4.16
N LYS A 87 0.53 18.96 3.32
CA LYS A 87 -0.92 18.81 3.51
C LYS A 87 -1.36 17.35 3.54
N GLN A 88 -0.82 16.52 2.64
CA GLN A 88 -1.15 15.09 2.61
C GLN A 88 -0.62 14.34 3.84
N LEU A 89 0.56 14.70 4.36
CA LEU A 89 1.05 14.16 5.63
C LEU A 89 0.12 14.50 6.78
N PHE A 90 -0.24 15.78 6.94
CA PHE A 90 -1.20 16.22 7.96
C PHE A 90 -2.54 15.49 7.85
N TYR A 91 -3.06 15.36 6.63
CA TYR A 91 -4.28 14.60 6.38
C TYR A 91 -4.13 13.13 6.84
N ASN A 92 -3.04 12.46 6.47
CA ASN A 92 -2.84 11.06 6.86
C ASN A 92 -2.70 10.91 8.39
N PHE A 93 -1.97 11.80 9.07
CA PHE A 93 -1.82 11.78 10.53
C PHE A 93 -3.12 12.06 11.28
N SER A 94 -3.88 13.08 10.86
CA SER A 94 -5.15 13.44 11.48
C SER A 94 -6.18 12.31 11.41
N ASN A 95 -6.13 11.49 10.36
CA ASN A 95 -7.01 10.34 10.16
C ASN A 95 -6.53 9.03 10.79
N LEU A 96 -5.41 9.02 11.53
CA LEU A 96 -4.97 7.82 12.25
C LEU A 96 -5.91 7.51 13.43
N SER A 97 -6.34 6.25 13.51
CA SER A 97 -7.07 5.73 14.68
C SER A 97 -6.21 5.75 15.95
N SER A 98 -6.84 5.69 17.12
CA SER A 98 -6.13 5.68 18.41
C SER A 98 -5.16 4.51 18.56
N SER A 99 -5.46 3.35 17.97
CA SER A 99 -4.54 2.20 17.97
C SER A 99 -3.30 2.46 17.12
N GLN A 100 -3.48 2.99 15.91
CA GLN A 100 -2.37 3.37 15.03
C GLN A 100 -1.49 4.45 15.65
N ARG A 101 -2.11 5.46 16.29
CA ARG A 101 -1.38 6.51 17.02
C ARG A 101 -0.53 5.96 18.16
N ARG A 102 -1.00 4.92 18.88
CA ARG A 102 -0.20 4.26 19.92
C ARG A 102 0.97 3.47 19.35
N SER A 103 0.81 2.82 18.19
CA SER A 103 1.92 2.12 17.53
C SER A 103 3.08 3.08 17.27
N ILE A 104 2.83 4.18 16.54
CA ILE A 104 3.86 5.17 16.13
C ILE A 104 4.53 5.94 17.29
N GLN A 105 4.15 5.71 18.54
CA GLN A 105 4.73 6.30 19.75
C GLN A 105 5.76 5.37 20.41
N GLY A 106 6.01 4.17 19.87
CA GLY A 106 7.01 3.23 20.40
C GLY A 106 8.46 3.73 20.35
N ALA A 107 9.37 2.98 20.97
CA ALA A 107 10.80 3.34 21.05
C ALA A 107 11.64 2.92 19.82
N ASN A 108 11.12 2.04 18.95
CA ASN A 108 11.85 1.44 17.82
C ASN A 108 11.16 1.71 16.47
N VAL A 109 10.77 2.96 16.21
CA VAL A 109 9.88 3.31 15.10
C VAL A 109 10.67 3.72 13.86
N VAL A 110 11.04 2.73 13.05
CA VAL A 110 11.72 2.98 11.76
C VAL A 110 10.71 3.09 10.61
N ASP A 111 9.63 2.28 10.63
CA ASP A 111 8.71 2.17 9.47
C ASP A 111 7.21 2.27 9.81
N GLU A 112 6.83 2.43 11.08
CA GLU A 112 5.42 2.25 11.49
C GLU A 112 4.46 3.28 10.89
N ILE A 113 4.94 4.45 10.46
CA ILE A 113 4.11 5.42 9.73
C ILE A 113 3.57 4.81 8.43
N TYR A 114 4.40 4.09 7.69
CA TYR A 114 4.01 3.51 6.39
C TYR A 114 3.03 2.36 6.59
N PHE A 115 3.15 1.60 7.68
CA PHE A 115 2.15 0.62 8.10
C PHE A 115 0.83 1.26 8.52
N CYS A 116 0.88 2.44 9.15
CA CYS A 116 -0.32 3.15 9.59
C CYS A 116 -1.06 3.85 8.44
N PHE A 117 -0.36 4.21 7.36
CA PHE A 117 -0.99 4.83 6.22
C PHE A 117 -1.79 3.81 5.39
N PRO A 118 -3.05 4.13 5.03
CA PRO A 118 -3.74 3.35 4.00
C PRO A 118 -2.96 3.48 2.69
N LEU A 119 -2.99 2.46 1.84
CA LEU A 119 -2.30 2.48 0.53
C LEU A 119 -2.64 3.74 -0.29
N GLY A 120 -3.90 4.19 -0.27
CA GLY A 120 -4.30 5.44 -0.88
C GLY A 120 -3.55 6.66 -0.33
N GLY A 121 -3.40 6.75 0.99
CA GLY A 121 -2.65 7.82 1.64
C GLY A 121 -1.17 7.85 1.26
N LEU A 122 -0.56 6.68 1.04
CA LEU A 122 0.82 6.57 0.53
C LEU A 122 0.92 6.99 -0.94
N VAL A 123 0.01 6.51 -1.80
CA VAL A 123 -0.02 6.89 -3.22
C VAL A 123 -0.24 8.39 -3.39
N TYR A 124 -1.17 8.98 -2.63
CA TYR A 124 -1.43 10.42 -2.70
C TYR A 124 -0.26 11.24 -2.17
N LEU A 125 0.50 10.72 -1.20
CA LEU A 125 1.72 11.37 -0.74
C LEU A 125 2.79 11.39 -1.84
N ILE A 126 2.99 10.27 -2.54
CA ILE A 126 3.90 10.16 -3.70
C ILE A 126 3.47 11.13 -4.82
N GLU A 127 2.17 11.22 -5.10
CA GLU A 127 1.64 12.12 -6.13
C GLU A 127 1.83 13.60 -5.77
N ALA A 128 1.67 13.93 -4.48
CA ALA A 128 1.71 15.30 -3.96
C ALA A 128 3.06 15.98 -4.17
N ASP A 129 4.16 15.22 -4.12
CA ASP A 129 5.48 15.69 -4.53
C ASP A 129 6.19 14.62 -5.37
N TRP A 130 5.76 14.51 -6.62
CA TRP A 130 6.31 13.54 -7.56
C TRP A 130 7.82 13.71 -7.77
N ASN A 131 8.33 14.94 -7.82
CA ASN A 131 9.74 15.17 -8.10
C ASN A 131 10.62 14.68 -6.94
N LEU A 132 10.21 14.92 -5.71
CA LEU A 132 10.82 14.33 -4.53
C LEU A 132 10.69 12.80 -4.53
N SER A 133 9.48 12.31 -4.78
CA SER A 133 9.12 10.89 -4.64
C SER A 133 9.60 10.03 -5.81
N ARG A 134 10.08 10.63 -6.90
CA ARG A 134 10.63 9.93 -8.06
C ARG A 134 11.79 9.02 -7.65
N GLY A 135 12.57 9.39 -6.64
CA GLY A 135 13.69 8.59 -6.13
C GLY A 135 13.30 7.28 -5.43
N ILE A 136 12.01 7.06 -5.17
CA ILE A 136 11.49 5.75 -4.68
C ILE A 136 11.66 4.66 -5.75
N PHE A 137 11.66 5.03 -7.03
CA PHE A 137 11.70 4.12 -8.16
C PHE A 137 13.10 4.07 -8.78
N CYS A 138 13.42 2.99 -9.48
CA CYS A 138 14.67 2.82 -10.21
C CYS A 138 14.99 4.02 -11.11
N GLY A 139 16.28 4.31 -11.30
CA GLY A 139 16.75 5.40 -12.15
C GLY A 139 16.37 5.19 -13.62
N ASP A 140 16.26 6.28 -14.39
CA ASP A 140 15.86 6.23 -15.80
C ASP A 140 16.79 5.34 -16.65
N GLU A 141 18.08 5.29 -16.30
CA GLU A 141 19.07 4.39 -16.93
C GLU A 141 18.74 2.91 -16.70
N GLN A 142 18.41 2.53 -15.45
CA GLN A 142 18.03 1.16 -15.11
C GLN A 142 16.73 0.75 -15.82
N LEU A 143 15.83 1.70 -16.05
CA LEU A 143 14.56 1.48 -16.71
C LEU A 143 14.64 1.55 -18.25
N ASN A 144 15.79 1.92 -18.81
CA ASN A 144 16.00 2.23 -20.23
C ASN A 144 15.04 3.30 -20.81
N GLN A 145 14.38 4.09 -19.96
CA GLN A 145 13.47 5.16 -20.36
C GLN A 145 13.13 6.07 -19.17
N PRO A 146 12.78 7.34 -19.41
CA PRO A 146 12.26 8.23 -18.38
C PRO A 146 10.97 7.70 -17.75
N LEU A 147 10.92 7.67 -16.41
CA LEU A 147 9.70 7.23 -15.72
C LEU A 147 8.59 8.27 -15.87
N ASN A 148 7.53 7.89 -16.59
CA ASN A 148 6.39 8.75 -16.83
C ASN A 148 5.44 8.81 -15.62
N LYS A 149 5.26 10.03 -15.06
CA LYS A 149 4.32 10.28 -13.96
C LYS A 149 2.90 9.80 -14.27
N ARG A 150 2.38 10.12 -15.46
CA ARG A 150 1.00 9.81 -15.85
C ARG A 150 0.76 8.31 -15.87
N ASP A 151 1.71 7.54 -16.38
CA ASP A 151 1.59 6.08 -16.45
C ASP A 151 1.64 5.46 -15.06
N MET A 152 2.54 5.94 -14.19
CA MET A 152 2.61 5.49 -12.79
C MET A 152 1.31 5.80 -12.02
N LEU A 153 0.75 7.00 -12.17
CA LEU A 153 -0.53 7.34 -11.56
C LEU A 153 -1.69 6.49 -12.10
N ASN A 154 -1.64 6.09 -13.38
CA ASN A 154 -2.63 5.17 -13.94
C ASN A 154 -2.53 3.77 -13.31
N TRP A 155 -1.32 3.24 -13.12
CA TRP A 155 -1.13 1.96 -12.43
C TRP A 155 -1.55 2.03 -10.97
N PHE A 156 -1.26 3.12 -10.25
CA PHE A 156 -1.76 3.30 -8.90
C PHE A 156 -3.28 3.35 -8.80
N ARG A 157 -3.97 3.99 -9.76
CA ARG A 157 -5.44 3.97 -9.80
C ARG A 157 -5.99 2.55 -9.94
N ILE A 158 -5.37 1.73 -10.79
CA ILE A 158 -5.77 0.32 -10.98
C ILE A 158 -5.52 -0.48 -9.70
N LEU A 159 -4.36 -0.31 -9.07
CA LEU A 159 -4.03 -0.94 -7.79
C LEU A 159 -5.03 -0.56 -6.68
N LEU A 160 -5.33 0.74 -6.53
CA LEU A 160 -6.27 1.23 -5.51
C LEU A 160 -7.68 0.70 -5.73
N ALA A 161 -8.15 0.65 -6.98
CA ALA A 161 -9.43 0.06 -7.33
C ALA A 161 -9.48 -1.43 -6.97
N ALA A 162 -8.44 -2.19 -7.37
CA ALA A 162 -8.34 -3.61 -7.07
C ALA A 162 -8.28 -3.89 -5.57
N ARG A 163 -7.48 -3.12 -4.81
CA ARG A 163 -7.41 -3.21 -3.35
C ARG A 163 -8.78 -2.96 -2.70
N ASN A 164 -9.52 -1.97 -3.20
CA ASN A 164 -10.86 -1.66 -2.71
C ASN A 164 -11.86 -2.78 -3.02
N GLU A 165 -11.80 -3.36 -4.22
CA GLU A 165 -12.63 -4.50 -4.62
C GLU A 165 -12.35 -5.73 -3.76
N LEU A 166 -11.07 -6.07 -3.57
CA LEU A 166 -10.61 -7.16 -2.70
C LEU A 166 -11.13 -7.00 -1.27
N PHE A 167 -10.94 -5.81 -0.67
CA PHE A 167 -11.34 -5.54 0.70
C PHE A 167 -12.85 -5.66 0.92
N HIS A 168 -13.65 -5.29 -0.08
CA HIS A 168 -15.11 -5.38 -0.02
C HIS A 168 -15.67 -6.68 -0.62
N SER A 169 -14.81 -7.66 -0.94
CA SER A 169 -15.21 -8.92 -1.58
C SER A 169 -16.09 -8.71 -2.83
N LYS A 170 -15.81 -7.64 -3.58
CA LYS A 170 -16.49 -7.31 -4.83
C LYS A 170 -15.89 -8.11 -5.98
N ALA A 171 -16.65 -8.24 -7.06
CA ALA A 171 -16.12 -8.81 -8.29
C ALA A 171 -15.00 -7.92 -8.84
N ILE A 172 -13.88 -8.53 -9.20
CA ILE A 172 -12.77 -7.85 -9.87
C ILE A 172 -13.03 -7.92 -11.37
N GLY A 173 -13.00 -6.77 -12.04
CA GLY A 173 -13.35 -6.70 -13.46
C GLY A 173 -12.34 -7.41 -14.37
N ASP A 174 -11.06 -7.04 -14.28
CA ASP A 174 -10.01 -7.52 -15.18
C ASP A 174 -8.75 -7.90 -14.38
N LEU A 175 -8.66 -9.17 -14.00
CA LEU A 175 -7.53 -9.74 -13.26
C LEU A 175 -6.20 -9.55 -13.99
N ALA A 176 -6.18 -9.69 -15.32
CA ALA A 176 -4.96 -9.56 -16.12
C ALA A 176 -4.47 -8.11 -16.14
N LYS A 177 -5.38 -7.14 -16.17
CA LYS A 177 -5.04 -5.72 -16.02
C LYS A 177 -4.47 -5.41 -14.64
N VAL A 178 -5.03 -5.97 -13.57
CA VAL A 178 -4.48 -5.77 -12.22
C VAL A 178 -3.10 -6.41 -12.10
N SER A 179 -2.93 -7.65 -12.58
CA SER A 179 -1.64 -8.34 -12.56
C SER A 179 -0.56 -7.54 -13.30
N ARG A 180 -0.87 -7.03 -14.50
CA ARG A 180 0.04 -6.17 -15.28
C ARG A 180 0.38 -4.87 -14.56
N ALA A 181 -0.58 -4.26 -13.87
CA ALA A 181 -0.32 -3.07 -13.08
C ALA A 181 0.59 -3.37 -11.88
N CYS A 182 0.40 -4.52 -11.21
CA CYS A 182 1.24 -4.95 -10.10
C CYS A 182 2.68 -5.19 -10.57
N GLU A 183 2.86 -5.97 -11.64
CA GLU A 183 4.16 -6.20 -12.28
C GLU A 183 4.83 -4.89 -12.66
N ALA A 184 4.11 -4.01 -13.35
CA ALA A 184 4.66 -2.74 -13.79
C ALA A 184 5.13 -1.87 -12.62
N ILE A 185 4.38 -1.81 -11.51
CA ILE A 185 4.79 -1.05 -10.33
C ILE A 185 6.02 -1.69 -9.67
N LEU A 186 6.03 -3.01 -9.49
CA LEU A 186 7.15 -3.73 -8.88
C LEU A 186 8.43 -3.57 -9.69
N ASP A 187 8.35 -3.72 -11.01
CA ASP A 187 9.49 -3.51 -11.92
C ASP A 187 10.08 -2.11 -11.75
N LYS A 188 9.24 -1.07 -11.61
CA LYS A 188 9.73 0.31 -11.35
C LYS A 188 10.30 0.50 -9.96
N LEU A 189 9.93 -0.35 -9.00
CA LEU A 189 10.50 -0.37 -7.66
C LEU A 189 11.75 -1.26 -7.56
N GLY A 190 12.12 -1.97 -8.63
CA GLY A 190 13.26 -2.89 -8.64
C GLY A 190 12.94 -4.28 -8.08
N PHE A 191 11.67 -4.66 -8.05
CA PHE A 191 11.21 -5.98 -7.62
C PHE A 191 10.61 -6.76 -8.79
N HIS A 192 10.67 -8.08 -8.71
CA HIS A 192 10.06 -8.98 -9.69
C HIS A 192 8.86 -9.69 -9.06
N LEU A 193 7.70 -9.68 -9.72
CA LEU A 193 6.49 -10.31 -9.16
C LEU A 193 6.64 -11.83 -9.06
N GLY A 194 7.33 -12.46 -10.03
CA GLY A 194 7.59 -13.90 -10.02
C GLY A 194 8.36 -14.35 -8.78
N ASP A 195 9.37 -13.57 -8.36
CA ASP A 195 10.16 -13.88 -7.17
C ASP A 195 9.29 -13.80 -5.90
N PHE A 196 8.33 -12.87 -5.85
CA PHE A 196 7.36 -12.80 -4.77
C PHE A 196 6.43 -14.01 -4.77
N ASP A 197 5.94 -14.45 -5.94
CA ASP A 197 5.06 -15.61 -6.05
C ASP A 197 5.78 -16.89 -5.62
N ASP A 198 7.04 -17.06 -6.03
CA ASP A 198 7.90 -18.17 -5.60
C ASP A 198 8.14 -18.17 -4.08
N CYS A 199 8.44 -16.99 -3.50
CA CYS A 199 8.59 -16.83 -2.05
C CYS A 199 7.31 -17.20 -1.30
N LEU A 200 6.14 -16.77 -1.81
CA LEU A 200 4.84 -17.07 -1.21
C LEU A 200 4.51 -18.56 -1.30
N ALA A 201 4.79 -19.20 -2.44
CA ALA A 201 4.59 -20.63 -2.62
C ALA A 201 5.45 -21.47 -1.67
N ALA A 202 6.66 -21.02 -1.36
CA ALA A 202 7.55 -21.66 -0.40
C ALA A 202 7.14 -21.44 1.07
N THR A 203 6.33 -20.41 1.36
CA THR A 203 5.97 -20.02 2.74
C THR A 203 4.92 -20.96 3.34
N GLN A 204 5.23 -21.57 4.48
CA GLN A 204 4.28 -22.41 5.21
C GLN A 204 3.43 -21.59 6.17
N CYS A 205 2.10 -21.64 6.01
CA CYS A 205 1.15 -21.05 6.94
C CYS A 205 0.45 -22.15 7.76
N LYS A 206 0.61 -22.13 9.09
CA LYS A 206 -0.10 -23.04 9.99
C LYS A 206 -1.55 -22.56 10.16
N ARG A 207 -2.49 -23.21 9.50
CA ARG A 207 -3.91 -22.95 9.68
C ARG A 207 -4.40 -23.57 10.98
N THR A 208 -5.27 -22.85 11.69
CA THR A 208 -6.01 -23.42 12.82
C THR A 208 -6.96 -24.50 12.32
N SER A 209 -6.86 -25.70 12.90
CA SER A 209 -7.74 -26.81 12.55
C SER A 209 -9.17 -26.56 13.04
N SER A 210 -10.17 -27.07 12.31
CA SER A 210 -11.55 -27.09 12.78
C SER A 210 -11.66 -27.99 14.01
N VAL A 211 -12.19 -27.45 15.11
CA VAL A 211 -12.44 -28.22 16.35
C VAL A 211 -13.78 -28.97 16.28
N THR A 212 -14.67 -28.54 15.38
CA THR A 212 -16.01 -29.13 15.24
C THR A 212 -15.95 -30.37 14.33
N ALA A 213 -16.39 -31.50 14.86
CA ALA A 213 -16.55 -32.74 14.10
C ALA A 213 -17.63 -32.61 13.01
N ARG A 214 -17.46 -33.32 11.89
CA ARG A 214 -18.43 -33.32 10.78
C ARG A 214 -19.73 -34.00 11.21
N ALA A 215 -20.87 -33.36 10.92
CA ALA A 215 -22.21 -33.88 11.16
C ALA A 215 -23.04 -33.92 9.85
N SER A 216 -24.14 -34.66 9.84
CA SER A 216 -25.02 -34.83 8.66
C SER A 216 -25.63 -33.51 8.15
N ARG A 217 -25.81 -32.52 9.03
CA ARG A 217 -26.27 -31.17 8.66
C ARG A 217 -25.24 -30.34 7.89
N HIS A 218 -23.95 -30.71 7.92
CA HIS A 218 -22.90 -29.97 7.23
C HIS A 218 -22.93 -30.30 5.73
N VAL A 219 -23.13 -29.28 4.92
CA VAL A 219 -23.09 -29.39 3.45
C VAL A 219 -21.63 -29.38 3.00
N VAL A 220 -21.25 -30.35 2.17
CA VAL A 220 -19.94 -30.34 1.50
C VAL A 220 -20.04 -29.38 0.32
N PRO A 221 -19.20 -28.32 0.27
CA PRO A 221 -19.14 -27.49 -0.92
C PRO A 221 -18.74 -28.36 -2.12
N PRO A 222 -19.40 -28.22 -3.26
CA PRO A 222 -19.04 -28.97 -4.46
C PRO A 222 -17.60 -28.65 -4.88
N TYR A 223 -16.90 -29.67 -5.38
CA TYR A 223 -15.62 -29.49 -6.04
C TYR A 223 -15.78 -28.54 -7.24
N VAL A 224 -14.88 -27.55 -7.33
CA VAL A 224 -14.73 -26.63 -8.46
C VAL A 224 -13.52 -27.04 -9.25
#